data_AF-A0A173Z2B8-F1
#
_entry.id   AF-A0A173Z2B8-F1
#
_cell.length_a   1.000
_cell.length_b   1.000
_cell.length_c   1.000
_cell.angle_alpha   90.00
_cell.angle_beta   90.00
_cell.angle_gamma   90.00
#
_symmetry.space_group_name_H-M   'P 1'
#
loop_
_entity.id
_entity.type
_entity.pdbx_description
1 polymer ?
#
loop_
_entity_poly.entity_id
_entity_poly.type
_entity_poly.pdbx_seq_one_letter_code
_entity_poly.pdbx_strand_id
1 'polypeptide(L)'
;MQINGEKLTMNNYWQHYLDLLIPASAFSLKITEEDMEGGTQEKDISSEAMYCNPVLFSKVTTEEETPGHRIGYLVYSGFEAGYDQELFDVFKEFKSQNITDLILDLRYNGGGHVISANLIATCIAGAKSEGKVFTSLRYNKERMEKRNNKREEELFAYSNYENLATSLSAGALNLQHVYCIVGSGTASASELVINSLKGIDVEVTLIGKRTTGKNVGMEPVEYTIRNNVYEVVPITFQSYNAKGVGDYENGFTPDIEIDENDPYGRGDGYYIYRDYGSDKEFLYARAIQEITGQAPVPTTRSAETLMRGKALKVPAIYRRGHEGMIKLPK
;
A
#
# COMPACT_ATOMS: atom_id res chain seq x y z
N MET A 1 35.22 -15.73 -1.76
CA MET A 1 34.24 -15.07 -0.85
C MET A 1 33.93 -15.97 0.33
N GLN A 2 33.99 -15.42 1.54
CA GLN A 2 33.65 -16.09 2.80
C GLN A 2 32.57 -15.26 3.53
N ILE A 3 31.76 -15.92 4.34
CA ILE A 3 30.81 -15.29 5.27
C ILE A 3 31.15 -15.79 6.68
N ASN A 4 31.40 -14.89 7.62
CA ASN A 4 31.81 -15.20 9.00
C ASN A 4 33.02 -16.15 9.08
N GLY A 5 33.96 -16.04 8.13
CA GLY A 5 35.14 -16.91 8.03
C GLY A 5 34.90 -18.29 7.39
N GLU A 6 33.66 -18.59 6.98
CA GLU A 6 33.32 -19.82 6.26
C GLU A 6 33.21 -19.57 4.75
N LYS A 7 33.72 -20.49 3.92
CA LYS A 7 33.58 -20.38 2.47
C LYS A 7 32.10 -20.42 2.08
N LEU A 8 31.67 -19.47 1.25
CA LEU A 8 30.31 -19.50 0.71
C LEU A 8 30.15 -20.68 -0.27
N THR A 9 29.08 -21.43 -0.12
CA THR A 9 28.69 -22.59 -0.94
C THR A 9 27.20 -22.51 -1.27
N MET A 10 26.72 -23.31 -2.23
CA MET A 10 25.28 -23.41 -2.48
C MET A 10 24.48 -23.96 -1.29
N ASN A 11 25.12 -24.67 -0.36
CA ASN A 11 24.47 -25.27 0.80
C ASN A 11 24.25 -24.27 1.95
N ASN A 12 25.18 -23.35 2.18
CA ASN A 12 25.07 -22.36 3.27
C ASN A 12 24.57 -20.97 2.81
N TYR A 13 24.62 -20.66 1.50
CA TYR A 13 24.12 -19.39 0.97
C TYR A 13 22.66 -19.13 1.35
N TRP A 14 21.79 -20.14 1.24
CA TRP A 14 20.36 -19.96 1.49
C TRP A 14 20.08 -19.57 2.95
N GLN A 15 20.80 -20.16 3.90
CA GLN A 15 20.64 -19.82 5.32
C GLN A 15 21.11 -18.39 5.59
N HIS A 16 22.29 -17.99 5.12
CA HIS A 16 22.79 -16.62 5.26
C HIS A 16 21.87 -15.59 4.61
N TYR A 17 21.28 -15.92 3.46
CA TYR A 17 20.28 -15.08 2.80
C TYR A 17 19.02 -14.92 3.66
N LEU A 18 18.49 -16.01 4.24
CA LEU A 18 17.33 -15.95 5.14
C LEU A 18 17.64 -15.18 6.44
N ASP A 19 18.82 -15.37 7.02
CA ASP A 19 19.24 -14.67 8.24
C ASP A 19 19.31 -13.14 8.02
N LEU A 20 19.68 -12.71 6.80
CA LEU A 20 19.63 -11.30 6.39
C LEU A 20 18.22 -10.83 6.00
N LEU A 21 17.40 -11.69 5.40
CA LEU A 21 16.08 -11.28 4.89
C LEU A 21 15.05 -11.14 6.02
N ILE A 22 15.10 -12.00 7.04
CA ILE A 22 14.12 -12.05 8.13
C ILE A 22 14.84 -12.20 9.49
N PRO A 23 15.60 -11.18 9.93
CA PRO A 23 16.33 -11.26 11.18
C PRO A 23 15.37 -11.23 12.38
N ALA A 24 15.51 -12.19 13.30
CA ALA A 24 14.75 -12.17 14.57
C ALA A 24 15.17 -11.02 15.51
N SER A 25 16.38 -10.48 15.32
CA SER A 25 16.97 -9.33 15.98
C SER A 25 18.09 -8.78 15.11
N ALA A 26 18.63 -7.59 15.39
CA ALA A 26 19.80 -7.06 14.70
C ALA A 26 20.88 -8.15 14.51
N PHE A 27 21.24 -8.38 13.26
CA PHE A 27 22.08 -9.47 12.78
C PHE A 27 23.15 -8.87 11.86
N SER A 28 24.35 -9.42 11.85
CA SER A 28 25.41 -8.98 10.96
C SER A 28 26.22 -10.16 10.45
N LEU A 29 26.49 -10.14 9.14
CA LEU A 29 27.37 -11.07 8.46
C LEU A 29 28.63 -10.34 8.04
N LYS A 30 29.79 -10.89 8.39
CA LYS A 30 31.07 -10.41 7.90
C LYS A 30 31.36 -11.11 6.57
N ILE A 31 31.38 -10.35 5.48
CA ILE A 31 31.76 -10.85 4.15
C ILE A 31 33.24 -10.56 3.94
N THR A 32 34.00 -11.59 3.57
CA THR A 32 35.37 -11.46 3.11
C THR A 32 35.42 -11.74 1.60
N GLU A 33 35.75 -10.73 0.82
CA GLU A 33 35.94 -10.79 -0.63
C GLU A 33 37.44 -10.82 -0.94
N GLU A 34 37.87 -11.63 -1.92
CA GLU A 34 39.20 -11.49 -2.49
C GLU A 34 39.15 -10.37 -3.54
N ASP A 35 40.08 -9.43 -3.47
CA ASP A 35 40.21 -8.40 -4.49
C ASP A 35 40.92 -8.94 -5.75
N MET A 36 40.89 -8.16 -6.81
CA MET A 36 41.47 -8.52 -8.12
C MET A 36 43.00 -8.66 -8.08
N GLU A 37 43.66 -8.20 -7.01
CA GLU A 37 45.12 -8.24 -6.82
C GLU A 37 45.57 -9.33 -5.82
N GLY A 38 44.63 -10.15 -5.31
CA GLY A 38 44.90 -11.25 -4.39
C GLY A 38 44.93 -10.86 -2.90
N GLY A 39 44.53 -9.64 -2.56
CA GLY A 39 44.25 -9.21 -1.19
C GLY A 39 42.84 -9.60 -0.75
N THR A 40 42.54 -9.43 0.54
CA THR A 40 41.19 -9.67 1.09
C THR A 40 40.60 -8.38 1.64
N GLN A 41 39.35 -8.09 1.28
CA GLN A 41 38.56 -7.02 1.86
C GLN A 41 37.45 -7.59 2.73
N GLU A 42 37.29 -7.04 3.93
CA GLU A 42 36.15 -7.35 4.81
C GLU A 42 35.11 -6.25 4.75
N LYS A 43 33.83 -6.65 4.67
CA LYS A 43 32.66 -5.78 4.76
C LYS A 43 31.65 -6.40 5.70
N ASP A 44 31.07 -5.61 6.58
CA ASP A 44 29.95 -6.07 7.40
C ASP A 44 28.64 -5.76 6.66
N ILE A 45 27.77 -6.76 6.52
CA ILE A 45 26.39 -6.59 6.09
C ILE A 45 25.50 -6.84 7.31
N SER A 46 24.90 -5.78 7.81
CA SER A 46 23.93 -5.85 8.89
C SER A 46 22.50 -5.89 8.36
N SER A 47 21.65 -6.69 9.00
CA SER A 47 20.21 -6.66 8.85
C SER A 47 19.55 -6.45 10.21
N GLU A 48 18.50 -5.65 10.26
CA GLU A 48 17.69 -5.46 11.44
C GLU A 48 16.21 -5.62 11.07
N ALA A 49 15.36 -5.94 12.05
CA ALA A 49 13.93 -6.00 11.82
C ALA A 49 13.45 -4.62 11.38
N MET A 50 13.17 -4.48 10.08
CA MET A 50 12.70 -3.24 9.49
C MET A 50 11.20 -3.32 9.31
N TYR A 51 10.48 -2.41 9.97
CA TYR A 51 9.08 -2.21 9.69
C TYR A 51 8.96 -1.12 8.63
N CYS A 52 8.60 -1.52 7.41
CA CYS A 52 8.44 -0.61 6.29
C CYS A 52 7.19 0.23 6.50
N ASN A 53 7.36 1.55 6.63
CA ASN A 53 6.23 2.47 6.57
C ASN A 53 5.57 2.34 5.18
N PRO A 54 4.27 2.03 5.10
CA PRO A 54 3.58 1.88 3.82
C PRO A 54 3.40 3.19 3.06
N VAL A 55 3.56 4.35 3.71
CA VAL A 55 3.69 5.65 3.04
C VAL A 55 5.08 5.74 2.41
N LEU A 56 5.21 5.30 1.16
CA LEU A 56 6.48 5.27 0.44
C LEU A 56 6.91 6.65 -0.06
N PHE A 57 5.95 7.46 -0.47
CA PHE A 57 6.20 8.78 -1.03
C PHE A 57 4.94 9.65 -0.91
N SER A 58 5.12 10.93 -0.59
CA SER A 58 4.05 11.91 -0.67
C SER A 58 4.59 13.28 -1.09
N LYS A 59 3.88 13.98 -1.99
CA LYS A 59 4.18 15.38 -2.33
C LYS A 59 2.92 16.14 -2.70
N VAL A 60 3.04 17.45 -2.76
CA VAL A 60 2.03 18.33 -3.36
C VAL A 60 2.71 19.15 -4.45
N THR A 61 2.12 19.22 -5.63
CA THR A 61 2.65 20.04 -6.74
C THR A 61 2.57 21.52 -6.41
N THR A 62 3.43 22.30 -7.06
CA THR A 62 3.40 23.77 -6.99
C THR A 62 2.59 24.36 -8.14
N GLU A 63 2.19 25.64 -8.02
CA GLU A 63 1.49 26.38 -9.09
C GLU A 63 2.31 26.46 -10.38
N GLU A 64 3.65 26.47 -10.29
CA GLU A 64 4.55 26.47 -11.45
C GLU A 64 4.56 25.12 -12.17
N GLU A 65 4.45 24.02 -11.42
CA GLU A 65 4.42 22.66 -11.97
C GLU A 65 3.05 22.33 -12.60
N THR A 66 1.97 22.78 -11.97
CA THR A 66 0.59 22.50 -12.40
C THR A 66 -0.31 23.72 -12.24
N PRO A 67 -0.26 24.71 -13.16
CA PRO A 67 -1.03 25.94 -13.05
C PRO A 67 -2.53 25.68 -12.89
N GLY A 68 -3.16 26.32 -11.88
CA GLY A 68 -4.57 26.15 -11.55
C GLY A 68 -4.91 24.86 -10.79
N HIS A 69 -3.94 23.99 -10.52
CA HIS A 69 -4.13 22.73 -9.82
C HIS A 69 -3.13 22.59 -8.67
N ARG A 70 -3.62 22.13 -7.52
CA ARG A 70 -2.80 21.76 -6.38
C ARG A 70 -2.96 20.27 -6.14
N ILE A 71 -2.05 19.46 -6.67
CA ILE A 71 -2.22 18.01 -6.77
C ILE A 71 -1.44 17.33 -5.63
N GLY A 72 -2.16 16.67 -4.72
CA GLY A 72 -1.56 15.73 -3.78
C GLY A 72 -1.22 14.43 -4.49
N TYR A 73 -0.03 13.88 -4.25
CA TYR A 73 0.38 12.58 -4.75
C TYR A 73 0.86 11.71 -3.60
N LEU A 74 0.23 10.54 -3.42
CA LEU A 74 0.54 9.58 -2.36
C LEU A 74 0.80 8.21 -2.98
N VAL A 75 1.98 7.65 -2.71
CA VAL A 75 2.32 6.25 -3.00
C VAL A 75 2.20 5.44 -1.73
N TYR A 76 1.25 4.50 -1.71
CA TYR A 76 0.90 3.73 -0.52
C TYR A 76 0.94 2.24 -0.80
N SER A 77 1.85 1.50 -0.14
CA SER A 77 2.20 0.12 -0.51
C SER A 77 1.45 -0.99 0.24
N GLY A 78 0.77 -0.67 1.34
CA GLY A 78 0.00 -1.68 2.10
C GLY A 78 -0.86 -1.06 3.18
N PHE A 79 -2.03 -1.62 3.42
CA PHE A 79 -2.94 -1.15 4.47
C PHE A 79 -2.55 -1.73 5.83
N GLU A 80 -1.77 -0.97 6.59
CA GLU A 80 -1.23 -1.39 7.88
C GLU A 80 -1.72 -0.49 9.00
N ALA A 81 -2.64 -1.00 9.83
CA ALA A 81 -3.26 -0.24 10.93
C ALA A 81 -2.25 0.39 11.90
N GLY A 82 -1.09 -0.26 12.08
CA GLY A 82 0.00 0.26 12.91
C GLY A 82 0.71 1.50 12.34
N TYR A 83 0.36 1.95 11.14
CA TYR A 83 0.86 3.16 10.48
C TYR A 83 -0.26 4.17 10.13
N ASP A 84 -1.44 4.00 10.72
CA ASP A 84 -2.59 4.88 10.45
C ASP A 84 -2.31 6.34 10.82
N GLN A 85 -1.47 6.59 11.83
CA GLN A 85 -1.10 7.95 12.21
C GLN A 85 -0.25 8.62 11.12
N GLU A 86 0.76 7.93 10.60
CA GLU A 86 1.62 8.42 9.52
C GLU A 86 0.83 8.64 8.23
N LEU A 87 -0.08 7.72 7.92
CA LEU A 87 -1.01 7.88 6.80
C LEU A 87 -1.91 9.12 7.01
N PHE A 88 -2.50 9.26 8.19
CA PHE A 88 -3.38 10.39 8.49
C PHE A 88 -2.63 11.73 8.50
N ASP A 89 -1.37 11.74 8.89
CA ASP A 89 -0.50 12.93 8.83
C ASP A 89 -0.34 13.44 7.39
N VAL A 90 -0.23 12.54 6.39
CA VAL A 90 -0.22 12.93 4.98
C VAL A 90 -1.54 13.61 4.58
N PHE A 91 -2.69 13.07 5.00
CA PHE A 91 -3.99 13.69 4.70
C PHE A 91 -4.19 15.04 5.37
N LYS A 92 -3.71 15.21 6.61
CA LYS A 92 -3.69 16.53 7.26
C LYS A 92 -2.81 17.53 6.51
N GLU A 93 -1.67 17.07 6.00
CA GLU A 93 -0.78 17.92 5.20
C GLU A 93 -1.41 18.29 3.85
N PHE A 94 -2.00 17.34 3.15
CA PHE A 94 -2.74 17.63 1.92
C PHE A 94 -3.89 18.62 2.16
N LYS A 95 -4.62 18.48 3.27
CA LYS A 95 -5.64 19.45 3.66
C LYS A 95 -5.05 20.82 3.97
N SER A 96 -3.94 20.88 4.71
CA SER A 96 -3.28 22.15 5.06
C SER A 96 -2.78 22.91 3.83
N GLN A 97 -2.33 22.17 2.81
CA GLN A 97 -1.89 22.71 1.53
C GLN A 97 -3.05 23.01 0.56
N ASN A 98 -4.30 22.76 0.94
CA ASN A 98 -5.50 23.00 0.14
C ASN A 98 -5.42 22.35 -1.25
N ILE A 99 -5.09 21.05 -1.30
CA ILE A 99 -5.07 20.33 -2.57
C ILE A 99 -6.47 20.36 -3.23
N THR A 100 -6.48 20.49 -4.54
CA THR A 100 -7.69 20.45 -5.37
C THR A 100 -7.91 19.07 -5.98
N ASP A 101 -6.83 18.30 -6.15
CA ASP A 101 -6.81 17.02 -6.84
C ASP A 101 -5.91 16.02 -6.07
N LEU A 102 -6.20 14.73 -6.23
CA LEU A 102 -5.42 13.66 -5.60
C LEU A 102 -5.09 12.57 -6.61
N ILE A 103 -3.81 12.21 -6.66
CA ILE A 103 -3.30 10.99 -7.27
C ILE A 103 -2.96 10.02 -6.13
N LEU A 104 -3.70 8.92 -6.04
CA LEU A 104 -3.48 7.83 -5.09
C LEU A 104 -2.87 6.63 -5.82
N ASP A 105 -1.60 6.34 -5.56
CA ASP A 105 -0.88 5.24 -6.19
C ASP A 105 -0.90 3.98 -5.32
N LEU A 106 -1.60 2.98 -5.82
CA LEU A 106 -1.81 1.66 -5.22
C LEU A 106 -1.25 0.55 -6.11
N ARG A 107 -0.38 0.86 -7.09
CA ARG A 107 0.02 -0.08 -8.16
C ARG A 107 0.62 -1.39 -7.64
N TYR A 108 1.28 -1.33 -6.48
CA TYR A 108 1.88 -2.49 -5.79
C TYR A 108 1.19 -2.83 -4.46
N ASN A 109 0.02 -2.27 -4.19
CA ASN A 109 -0.67 -2.46 -2.91
C ASN A 109 -1.66 -3.64 -2.96
N GLY A 110 -1.25 -4.77 -2.39
CA GLY A 110 -2.06 -5.99 -2.29
C GLY A 110 -3.21 -5.96 -1.28
N GLY A 111 -3.42 -4.82 -0.61
CA GLY A 111 -4.45 -4.62 0.41
C GLY A 111 -3.89 -4.63 1.82
N GLY A 112 -4.62 -5.24 2.75
CA GLY A 112 -4.30 -5.25 4.19
C GLY A 112 -5.54 -4.98 5.03
N HIS A 113 -5.39 -4.20 6.09
CA HIS A 113 -6.44 -3.91 7.06
C HIS A 113 -7.57 -3.06 6.48
N VAL A 114 -8.82 -3.55 6.61
CA VAL A 114 -10.04 -2.84 6.18
C VAL A 114 -10.19 -1.49 6.88
N ILE A 115 -9.76 -1.39 8.14
CA ILE A 115 -9.85 -0.14 8.92
C ILE A 115 -9.03 0.99 8.27
N SER A 116 -7.79 0.72 7.84
CA SER A 116 -6.94 1.68 7.14
C SER A 116 -7.49 2.05 5.76
N ALA A 117 -8.20 1.13 5.09
CA ALA A 117 -8.92 1.45 3.84
C ALA A 117 -10.08 2.42 4.09
N ASN A 118 -10.81 2.24 5.19
CA ASN A 118 -11.85 3.16 5.62
C ASN A 118 -11.27 4.56 5.92
N LEU A 119 -10.08 4.64 6.55
CA LEU A 119 -9.36 5.91 6.77
C LEU A 119 -9.13 6.67 5.46
N ILE A 120 -8.44 6.07 4.50
CA ILE A 120 -8.14 6.70 3.21
C ILE A 120 -9.42 7.15 2.52
N ALA A 121 -10.40 6.25 2.38
CA ALA A 121 -11.63 6.54 1.65
C ALA A 121 -12.45 7.65 2.34
N THR A 122 -12.48 7.66 3.68
CA THR A 122 -13.13 8.71 4.47
C THR A 122 -12.45 10.05 4.30
N CYS A 123 -11.12 10.11 4.36
CA CYS A 123 -10.38 11.36 4.18
C CYS A 123 -10.54 11.93 2.76
N ILE A 124 -10.56 11.09 1.72
CA ILE A 124 -10.81 11.51 0.34
C ILE A 124 -12.21 12.11 0.21
N ALA A 125 -13.25 11.35 0.58
CA ALA A 125 -14.64 11.76 0.40
C ALA A 125 -15.08 12.90 1.33
N GLY A 126 -14.44 13.01 2.50
CA GLY A 126 -14.77 14.01 3.52
C GLY A 126 -16.22 13.93 3.96
N ALA A 127 -16.90 15.09 4.06
CA ALA A 127 -18.27 15.19 4.55
C ALA A 127 -19.27 14.34 3.76
N LYS A 128 -18.99 14.03 2.48
CA LYS A 128 -19.85 13.16 1.65
C LYS A 128 -19.97 11.73 2.19
N SER A 129 -18.98 11.29 2.96
CA SER A 129 -18.93 9.96 3.56
C SER A 129 -19.81 9.81 4.80
N GLU A 130 -20.24 10.91 5.43
CA GLU A 130 -20.91 10.89 6.72
C GLU A 130 -22.24 10.12 6.66
N GLY A 131 -22.39 9.13 7.55
CA GLY A 131 -23.55 8.25 7.62
C GLY A 131 -23.72 7.31 6.41
N LYS A 132 -22.74 7.23 5.51
CA LYS A 132 -22.77 6.31 4.36
C LYS A 132 -22.14 4.97 4.72
N VAL A 133 -22.62 3.93 4.04
CA VAL A 133 -22.05 2.59 4.12
C VAL A 133 -20.72 2.57 3.40
N PHE A 134 -19.65 2.26 4.12
CA PHE A 134 -18.33 1.99 3.54
C PHE A 134 -18.32 0.61 2.91
N THR A 135 -18.75 -0.41 3.65
CA THR A 135 -18.87 -1.78 3.14
C THR A 135 -20.04 -2.50 3.80
N SER A 136 -20.63 -3.42 3.05
CA SER A 136 -21.71 -4.31 3.47
C SER A 136 -21.28 -5.75 3.26
N LEU A 137 -21.15 -6.51 4.34
CA LEU A 137 -20.50 -7.80 4.38
C LEU A 137 -21.52 -8.93 4.19
N ARG A 138 -21.26 -9.80 3.20
CA ARG A 138 -22.00 -11.03 2.97
C ARG A 138 -21.17 -12.23 3.39
N TYR A 139 -21.65 -12.95 4.39
CA TYR A 139 -21.01 -14.17 4.88
C TYR A 139 -21.53 -15.43 4.16
N ASN A 140 -21.04 -16.60 4.58
CA ASN A 140 -21.59 -17.87 4.15
C ASN A 140 -23.06 -18.06 4.59
N LYS A 141 -23.74 -19.06 4.02
CA LYS A 141 -25.17 -19.34 4.25
C LYS A 141 -25.52 -19.42 5.74
N GLU A 142 -24.77 -20.18 6.52
CA GLU A 142 -25.04 -20.37 7.96
C GLU A 142 -24.95 -19.06 8.75
N ARG A 143 -23.92 -18.24 8.50
CA ARG A 143 -23.78 -16.94 9.17
C ARG A 143 -24.82 -15.93 8.72
N MET A 144 -25.29 -16.02 7.47
CA MET A 144 -26.36 -15.17 6.95
C MET A 144 -27.71 -15.56 7.55
N GLU A 145 -28.02 -16.85 7.69
CA GLU A 145 -29.24 -17.32 8.36
C GLU A 145 -29.33 -16.80 9.80
N LYS A 146 -28.22 -16.88 10.55
CA LYS A 146 -28.11 -16.30 11.91
C LYS A 146 -28.31 -14.78 11.95
N ARG A 147 -28.13 -14.09 10.82
CA ARG A 147 -28.34 -12.64 10.65
C ARG A 147 -29.68 -12.30 9.99
N ASN A 148 -30.63 -13.23 9.93
CA ASN A 148 -31.90 -13.06 9.21
C ASN A 148 -31.71 -12.63 7.73
N ASN A 149 -30.65 -13.14 7.11
CA ASN A 149 -30.20 -12.83 5.74
C ASN A 149 -29.89 -11.34 5.50
N LYS A 150 -29.59 -10.57 6.55
CA LYS A 150 -29.12 -9.19 6.44
C LYS A 150 -27.60 -9.15 6.42
N ARG A 151 -27.06 -8.31 5.53
CA ARG A 151 -25.62 -8.01 5.50
C ARG A 151 -25.28 -7.12 6.69
N GLU A 152 -24.05 -7.26 7.16
CA GLU A 152 -23.49 -6.42 8.21
C GLU A 152 -22.91 -5.17 7.56
N GLU A 153 -23.32 -3.98 7.99
CA GLU A 153 -22.87 -2.72 7.39
C GLU A 153 -21.84 -2.04 8.29
N GLU A 154 -20.72 -1.68 7.70
CA GLU A 154 -19.71 -0.82 8.28
C GLU A 154 -19.82 0.56 7.62
N LEU A 155 -19.87 1.61 8.43
CA LEU A 155 -19.97 2.99 7.94
C LEU A 155 -18.57 3.58 7.71
N PHE A 156 -18.50 4.63 6.90
CA PHE A 156 -17.30 5.46 6.85
C PHE A 156 -17.01 6.10 8.22
N ALA A 157 -15.74 6.13 8.62
CA ALA A 157 -15.29 6.48 9.96
C ALA A 157 -15.04 7.99 10.16
N TYR A 158 -15.95 8.84 9.68
CA TYR A 158 -15.76 10.30 9.60
C TYR A 158 -15.52 10.96 10.97
N SER A 159 -16.41 10.72 11.93
CA SER A 159 -16.37 11.37 13.24
C SER A 159 -15.42 10.65 14.22
N ASN A 160 -15.39 9.32 14.21
CA ASN A 160 -14.64 8.51 15.15
C ASN A 160 -13.87 7.42 14.39
N TYR A 161 -12.57 7.32 14.65
CA TYR A 161 -11.70 6.30 14.09
C TYR A 161 -10.89 5.64 15.21
N GLU A 162 -11.01 4.32 15.36
CA GLU A 162 -10.55 3.60 16.55
C GLU A 162 -9.05 3.77 16.84
N ASN A 163 -8.22 3.76 15.79
CA ASN A 163 -6.76 3.83 15.96
C ASN A 163 -6.23 5.25 16.18
N LEU A 164 -7.09 6.28 16.15
CA LEU A 164 -6.67 7.68 16.25
C LEU A 164 -7.48 8.42 17.32
N ALA A 165 -6.80 9.27 18.09
CA ALA A 165 -7.46 10.11 19.09
C ALA A 165 -8.19 11.34 18.50
N THR A 166 -8.28 11.43 17.17
CA THR A 166 -8.84 12.60 16.45
C THR A 166 -9.81 12.13 15.36
N SER A 167 -10.85 12.93 15.10
CA SER A 167 -11.75 12.73 13.97
C SER A 167 -11.01 12.83 12.62
N LEU A 168 -11.37 11.97 11.67
CA LEU A 168 -10.84 12.01 10.31
C LEU A 168 -11.22 13.28 9.53
N SER A 169 -12.20 14.05 10.02
CA SER A 169 -12.50 15.39 9.50
C SER A 169 -11.28 16.32 9.48
N ALA A 170 -10.30 16.13 10.37
CA ALA A 170 -9.07 16.94 10.38
C ALA A 170 -8.18 16.69 9.14
N GLY A 171 -8.31 15.53 8.48
CA GLY A 171 -7.66 15.21 7.20
C GLY A 171 -8.62 15.11 6.02
N ALA A 172 -9.88 15.53 6.18
CA ALA A 172 -10.89 15.46 5.13
C ALA A 172 -10.63 16.46 3.99
N LEU A 173 -10.52 15.94 2.77
CA LEU A 173 -10.23 16.68 1.54
C LEU A 173 -11.50 17.13 0.80
N ASN A 174 -12.63 16.41 0.99
CA ASN A 174 -13.92 16.66 0.32
C ASN A 174 -13.85 16.60 -1.21
N LEU A 175 -12.97 15.75 -1.74
CA LEU A 175 -12.80 15.59 -3.19
C LEU A 175 -14.01 14.89 -3.80
N GLN A 176 -14.39 15.33 -4.99
CA GLN A 176 -15.42 14.66 -5.78
C GLN A 176 -14.83 13.63 -6.75
N HIS A 177 -13.51 13.67 -6.98
CA HIS A 177 -12.79 12.85 -7.93
C HIS A 177 -11.40 12.50 -7.37
N VAL A 178 -10.96 11.26 -7.58
CA VAL A 178 -9.60 10.81 -7.31
C VAL A 178 -9.05 10.02 -8.50
N TYR A 179 -7.76 10.20 -8.78
CA TYR A 179 -7.04 9.45 -9.79
C TYR A 179 -6.25 8.35 -9.10
N CYS A 180 -6.59 7.10 -9.36
CA CYS A 180 -5.95 5.95 -8.75
C CYS A 180 -5.01 5.28 -9.76
N ILE A 181 -3.72 5.26 -9.45
CA ILE A 181 -2.76 4.45 -10.21
C ILE A 181 -2.82 3.02 -9.66
N VAL A 182 -3.06 2.06 -10.54
CA VAL A 182 -3.33 0.65 -10.19
C VAL A 182 -2.55 -0.31 -11.08
N GLY A 183 -2.31 -1.51 -10.56
CA GLY A 183 -1.61 -2.59 -11.24
C GLY A 183 -2.25 -3.95 -10.99
N SER A 184 -1.70 -4.99 -11.62
CA SER A 184 -2.19 -6.37 -11.45
C SER A 184 -2.06 -6.90 -10.03
N GLY A 185 -1.18 -6.31 -9.21
CA GLY A 185 -1.03 -6.59 -7.79
C GLY A 185 -1.95 -5.76 -6.88
N THR A 186 -2.67 -4.77 -7.40
CA THR A 186 -3.63 -3.98 -6.62
C THR A 186 -4.81 -4.88 -6.24
N ALA A 187 -5.01 -5.13 -4.95
CA ALA A 187 -5.97 -6.14 -4.50
C ALA A 187 -6.69 -5.77 -3.20
N SER A 188 -7.79 -6.47 -2.90
CA SER A 188 -8.37 -6.55 -1.55
C SER A 188 -8.76 -5.17 -1.00
N ALA A 189 -8.16 -4.71 0.11
CA ALA A 189 -8.44 -3.42 0.72
C ALA A 189 -8.21 -2.23 -0.25
N SER A 190 -7.26 -2.33 -1.19
CA SER A 190 -7.06 -1.34 -2.26
C SER A 190 -8.30 -1.24 -3.17
N GLU A 191 -8.83 -2.40 -3.57
CA GLU A 191 -10.03 -2.48 -4.39
C GLU A 191 -11.29 -2.08 -3.62
N LEU A 192 -11.29 -2.30 -2.30
CA LEU A 192 -12.35 -1.83 -1.41
C LEU A 192 -12.40 -0.30 -1.37
N VAL A 193 -11.26 0.41 -1.26
CA VAL A 193 -11.23 1.89 -1.36
C VAL A 193 -11.90 2.36 -2.65
N ILE A 194 -11.50 1.77 -3.79
CA ILE A 194 -12.07 2.10 -5.11
C ILE A 194 -13.59 1.83 -5.12
N ASN A 195 -14.02 0.65 -4.67
CA ASN A 195 -15.42 0.26 -4.70
C ASN A 195 -16.30 1.13 -3.78
N SER A 196 -15.82 1.42 -2.57
CA SER A 196 -16.54 2.19 -1.56
C SER A 196 -16.71 3.65 -1.96
N LEU A 197 -15.67 4.27 -2.54
CA LEU A 197 -15.75 5.64 -3.09
C LEU A 197 -16.78 5.72 -4.23
N LYS A 198 -16.73 4.80 -5.20
CA LYS A 198 -17.74 4.69 -6.27
C LYS A 198 -19.16 4.49 -5.72
N GLY A 199 -19.28 3.78 -4.59
CA GLY A 199 -20.54 3.53 -3.88
C GLY A 199 -21.23 4.79 -3.36
N ILE A 200 -20.46 5.85 -3.09
CA ILE A 200 -20.98 7.14 -2.59
C ILE A 200 -20.81 8.27 -3.62
N ASP A 201 -20.75 7.93 -4.90
CA ASP A 201 -20.65 8.88 -6.01
C ASP A 201 -19.38 9.76 -5.99
N VAL A 202 -18.28 9.28 -5.40
CA VAL A 202 -16.96 9.86 -5.66
C VAL A 202 -16.44 9.21 -6.95
N GLU A 203 -16.09 10.05 -7.92
CA GLU A 203 -15.51 9.59 -9.17
C GLU A 203 -14.10 9.02 -8.92
N VAL A 204 -13.78 7.92 -9.58
CA VAL A 204 -12.48 7.25 -9.45
C VAL A 204 -12.00 6.87 -10.84
N THR A 205 -10.99 7.59 -11.35
CA THR A 205 -10.33 7.27 -12.62
C THR A 205 -9.15 6.35 -12.35
N LEU A 206 -9.11 5.21 -13.03
CA LEU A 206 -8.10 4.19 -12.88
C LEU A 206 -7.09 4.25 -14.03
N ILE A 207 -5.80 4.33 -13.68
CA ILE A 207 -4.69 4.43 -14.62
C ILE A 207 -3.72 3.28 -14.35
N GLY A 208 -3.33 2.53 -15.37
CA GLY A 208 -2.36 1.43 -15.26
C GLY A 208 -2.93 0.11 -15.76
N LYS A 209 -2.88 -0.95 -14.94
CA LYS A 209 -3.37 -2.30 -15.32
C LYS A 209 -4.56 -2.73 -14.48
N ARG A 210 -5.33 -3.69 -15.02
CA ARG A 210 -6.46 -4.32 -14.32
C ARG A 210 -6.05 -4.84 -12.95
N THR A 211 -6.86 -4.56 -11.93
CA THR A 211 -6.62 -5.01 -10.54
C THR A 211 -6.86 -6.51 -10.37
N THR A 212 -6.53 -7.08 -9.21
CA THR A 212 -6.58 -8.53 -8.96
C THR A 212 -8.00 -9.12 -8.94
N GLY A 213 -8.99 -8.40 -8.41
CA GLY A 213 -10.36 -8.88 -8.24
C GLY A 213 -10.64 -9.58 -6.92
N LYS A 214 -9.93 -9.24 -5.84
CA LYS A 214 -10.15 -9.86 -4.53
C LYS A 214 -11.25 -9.11 -3.77
N ASN A 215 -12.50 -9.46 -4.01
CA ASN A 215 -13.69 -8.89 -3.35
C ASN A 215 -14.06 -9.53 -2.00
N VAL A 216 -13.14 -10.27 -1.39
CA VAL A 216 -13.36 -11.03 -0.15
C VAL A 216 -12.36 -10.63 0.93
N GLY A 217 -12.77 -10.75 2.19
CA GLY A 217 -11.93 -10.48 3.34
C GLY A 217 -11.95 -11.60 4.38
N MET A 218 -11.15 -11.40 5.42
CA MET A 218 -10.80 -12.41 6.41
C MET A 218 -11.04 -11.86 7.81
N GLU A 219 -11.53 -12.71 8.71
CA GLU A 219 -11.54 -12.47 10.15
C GLU A 219 -10.53 -13.43 10.77
N PRO A 220 -9.35 -12.96 11.22
CA PRO A 220 -8.34 -13.81 11.85
C PRO A 220 -8.89 -14.47 13.12
N VAL A 221 -8.53 -15.73 13.34
CA VAL A 221 -8.86 -16.47 14.56
C VAL A 221 -7.60 -17.16 15.07
N GLU A 222 -7.32 -16.99 16.35
CA GLU A 222 -6.19 -17.65 16.99
C GLU A 222 -6.56 -18.99 17.61
N TYR A 223 -5.64 -19.95 17.48
CA TYR A 223 -5.73 -21.26 18.08
C TYR A 223 -4.43 -21.59 18.82
N THR A 224 -4.54 -22.01 20.07
CA THR A 224 -3.40 -22.53 20.83
C THR A 224 -3.37 -24.06 20.72
N ILE A 225 -2.36 -24.59 20.02
CA ILE A 225 -2.18 -26.04 19.83
C ILE A 225 -0.78 -26.42 20.33
N ARG A 226 -0.72 -27.32 21.32
CA ARG A 226 0.54 -27.82 21.92
C ARG A 226 1.50 -26.68 22.33
N ASN A 227 0.97 -25.66 23.00
CA ASN A 227 1.69 -24.46 23.44
C ASN A 227 2.24 -23.55 22.31
N ASN A 228 1.80 -23.74 21.06
CA ASN A 228 2.08 -22.81 19.97
C ASN A 228 0.79 -22.06 19.63
N VAL A 229 0.90 -20.75 19.38
CA VAL A 229 -0.21 -19.91 18.93
C VAL A 229 -0.17 -19.88 17.40
N TYR A 230 -1.28 -20.25 16.78
CA TYR A 230 -1.49 -20.18 15.34
C TYR A 230 -2.58 -19.16 15.06
N GLU A 231 -2.32 -18.25 14.13
CA GLU A 231 -3.37 -17.40 13.57
C GLU A 231 -3.86 -18.02 12.25
N VAL A 232 -5.17 -18.24 12.16
CA VAL A 232 -5.82 -18.75 10.96
C VAL A 232 -6.63 -17.62 10.36
N VAL A 233 -6.38 -17.31 9.09
CA VAL A 233 -6.98 -16.19 8.36
C VAL A 233 -7.88 -16.68 7.22
N PRO A 234 -9.04 -17.30 7.52
CA PRO A 234 -9.93 -17.81 6.48
C PRO A 234 -10.64 -16.66 5.77
N ILE A 235 -10.99 -16.85 4.49
CA ILE A 235 -11.96 -15.98 3.83
C ILE A 235 -13.32 -16.19 4.50
N THR A 236 -13.90 -15.13 5.06
CA THR A 236 -15.15 -15.21 5.81
C THR A 236 -16.28 -14.40 5.20
N PHE A 237 -15.99 -13.36 4.42
CA PHE A 237 -17.00 -12.49 3.81
C PHE A 237 -16.65 -12.02 2.39
N GLN A 238 -17.67 -11.66 1.62
CA GLN A 238 -17.58 -10.83 0.41
C GLN A 238 -18.08 -9.41 0.74
N SER A 239 -17.42 -8.40 0.19
CA SER A 239 -17.73 -6.98 0.43
C SER A 239 -18.58 -6.38 -0.68
N TYR A 240 -19.47 -5.47 -0.29
CA TYR A 240 -20.35 -4.70 -1.17
C TYR A 240 -20.32 -3.22 -0.79
N ASN A 241 -20.38 -2.29 -1.74
CA ASN A 241 -20.45 -0.86 -1.42
C ASN A 241 -21.88 -0.41 -1.08
N ALA A 242 -22.07 0.89 -0.81
CA ALA A 242 -23.37 1.50 -0.50
C ALA A 242 -24.46 1.33 -1.59
N LYS A 243 -24.07 1.04 -2.84
CA LYS A 243 -25.00 0.75 -3.94
C LYS A 243 -25.28 -0.74 -4.11
N GLY A 244 -24.75 -1.57 -3.23
CA GLY A 244 -24.89 -3.02 -3.29
C GLY A 244 -24.05 -3.70 -4.37
N VAL A 245 -23.02 -3.02 -4.89
CA VAL A 245 -22.08 -3.56 -5.89
C VAL A 245 -20.88 -4.22 -5.19
N GLY A 246 -20.59 -5.46 -5.56
CA GLY A 246 -19.53 -6.27 -4.94
C GLY A 246 -18.95 -7.35 -5.86
N ASP A 247 -19.43 -7.41 -7.09
CA ASP A 247 -19.13 -8.36 -8.17
C ASP A 247 -17.94 -7.91 -9.02
N TYR A 248 -16.84 -7.55 -8.34
CA TYR A 248 -15.56 -7.19 -8.96
C TYR A 248 -14.53 -8.32 -8.88
N GLU A 249 -14.95 -9.59 -8.89
CA GLU A 249 -14.04 -10.76 -8.84
C GLU A 249 -13.06 -10.86 -10.02
N ASN A 250 -13.34 -10.16 -11.12
CA ASN A 250 -12.45 -10.08 -12.28
C ASN A 250 -11.51 -8.88 -12.23
N GLY A 251 -11.53 -8.10 -11.15
CA GLY A 251 -10.80 -6.85 -11.00
C GLY A 251 -11.46 -5.68 -11.70
N PHE A 252 -11.09 -4.48 -11.29
CA PHE A 252 -11.42 -3.24 -11.97
C PHE A 252 -10.55 -3.08 -13.21
N THR A 253 -11.20 -2.88 -14.36
CA THR A 253 -10.52 -2.52 -15.60
C THR A 253 -10.13 -1.04 -15.52
N PRO A 254 -8.87 -0.67 -15.85
CA PRO A 254 -8.46 0.73 -15.82
C PRO A 254 -9.20 1.52 -16.90
N ASP A 255 -9.52 2.78 -16.60
CA ASP A 255 -10.06 3.72 -17.58
C ASP A 255 -8.99 4.11 -18.62
N ILE A 256 -7.72 4.10 -18.18
CA ILE A 256 -6.55 4.36 -19.01
C ILE A 256 -5.55 3.23 -18.82
N GLU A 257 -5.49 2.32 -19.78
CA GLU A 257 -4.59 1.17 -19.73
C GLU A 257 -3.16 1.57 -20.13
N ILE A 258 -2.21 1.39 -19.22
CA ILE A 258 -0.77 1.61 -19.44
C ILE A 258 -0.01 0.49 -18.72
N ASP A 259 0.83 -0.24 -19.44
CA ASP A 259 1.79 -1.16 -18.83
C ASP A 259 3.04 -0.40 -18.41
N GLU A 260 3.35 -0.37 -17.12
CA GLU A 260 4.56 0.28 -16.63
C GLU A 260 5.87 -0.36 -17.13
N ASN A 261 5.83 -1.63 -17.54
CA ASN A 261 6.99 -2.32 -18.12
C ASN A 261 7.17 -1.99 -19.61
N ASP A 262 6.11 -1.52 -20.27
CA ASP A 262 6.12 -1.13 -21.67
C ASP A 262 5.21 0.08 -21.93
N PRO A 263 5.53 1.24 -21.35
CA PRO A 263 4.66 2.42 -21.43
C PRO A 263 4.58 3.02 -22.84
N TYR A 264 5.47 2.57 -23.74
CA TYR A 264 5.51 2.98 -25.14
C TYR A 264 4.90 1.93 -26.10
N GLY A 265 4.48 0.76 -25.61
CA GLY A 265 3.96 -0.32 -26.43
C GLY A 265 4.96 -0.87 -27.45
N ARG A 266 6.27 -0.82 -27.15
CA ARG A 266 7.33 -1.26 -28.06
C ARG A 266 7.49 -2.78 -28.10
N GLY A 267 6.94 -3.49 -27.13
CA GLY A 267 7.02 -4.95 -27.03
C GLY A 267 8.41 -5.48 -26.68
N ASP A 268 9.37 -4.60 -26.36
CA ASP A 268 10.73 -4.97 -25.96
C ASP A 268 10.87 -5.13 -24.44
N GLY A 269 9.89 -4.66 -23.66
CA GLY A 269 9.89 -4.72 -22.19
C GLY A 269 11.03 -3.92 -21.53
N TYR A 270 11.74 -3.09 -22.31
CA TYR A 270 12.86 -2.30 -21.82
C TYR A 270 12.38 -0.90 -21.50
N TYR A 271 11.97 -0.74 -20.25
CA TYR A 271 11.72 0.56 -19.64
C TYR A 271 12.57 0.73 -18.37
N ILE A 272 13.30 1.84 -18.30
CA ILE A 272 14.01 2.23 -17.09
C ILE A 272 13.02 2.97 -16.21
N TYR A 273 12.58 2.29 -15.14
CA TYR A 273 11.75 2.88 -14.10
C TYR A 273 12.33 4.20 -13.60
N ARG A 274 11.43 5.14 -13.32
CA ARG A 274 11.75 6.48 -12.81
C ARG A 274 11.23 6.59 -11.40
N ASP A 275 11.83 7.50 -10.64
CA ASP A 275 11.41 7.77 -9.27
C ASP A 275 9.98 8.28 -9.24
N TYR A 276 9.25 7.91 -8.18
CA TYR A 276 7.88 8.35 -7.97
C TYR A 276 7.79 9.88 -7.98
N GLY A 277 6.82 10.41 -8.73
CA GLY A 277 6.59 11.84 -8.82
C GLY A 277 7.53 12.57 -9.78
N SER A 278 8.43 11.87 -10.47
CA SER A 278 9.13 12.43 -11.63
C SER A 278 8.15 12.64 -12.78
N ASP A 279 8.26 13.77 -13.49
CA ASP A 279 7.59 14.03 -14.77
C ASP A 279 7.90 13.01 -15.89
N LYS A 280 8.94 12.20 -15.71
CA LYS A 280 9.32 11.09 -16.60
C LYS A 280 8.73 9.76 -16.16
N GLU A 281 8.12 9.67 -14.98
CA GLU A 281 7.39 8.47 -14.55
C GLU A 281 6.03 8.45 -15.24
N PHE A 282 5.78 7.43 -16.07
CA PHE A 282 4.67 7.44 -17.02
C PHE A 282 3.30 7.51 -16.38
N LEU A 283 3.07 6.74 -15.33
CA LEU A 283 1.74 6.65 -14.72
C LEU A 283 1.41 7.94 -13.96
N TYR A 284 2.37 8.49 -13.22
CA TYR A 284 2.27 9.81 -12.60
C TYR A 284 2.07 10.91 -13.64
N ALA A 285 2.91 10.96 -14.69
CA ALA A 285 2.81 11.96 -15.73
C ALA A 285 1.48 11.91 -16.47
N ARG A 286 0.95 10.69 -16.69
CA ARG A 286 -0.38 10.52 -17.28
C ARG A 286 -1.47 11.05 -16.35
N ALA A 287 -1.40 10.75 -15.05
CA ALA A 287 -2.37 11.27 -14.09
C ALA A 287 -2.38 12.80 -14.04
N ILE A 288 -1.20 13.44 -14.08
CA ILE A 288 -1.08 14.91 -14.21
C ILE A 288 -1.73 15.41 -15.51
N GLN A 289 -1.54 14.69 -16.62
CA GLN A 289 -2.15 15.05 -17.90
C GLN A 289 -3.68 14.99 -17.87
N GLU A 290 -4.25 13.98 -17.23
CA GLU A 290 -5.71 13.88 -17.08
C GLU A 290 -6.28 14.99 -16.21
N ILE A 291 -5.58 15.36 -15.13
CA ILE A 291 -6.02 16.42 -14.21
C ILE A 291 -5.96 17.79 -14.90
N THR A 292 -4.84 18.10 -15.56
CA THR A 292 -4.53 19.46 -16.05
C THR A 292 -4.86 19.68 -17.53
N GLY A 293 -5.13 18.61 -18.28
CA GLY A 293 -5.21 18.62 -19.74
C GLY A 293 -3.85 18.76 -20.44
N GLN A 294 -2.73 18.84 -19.72
CA GLN A 294 -1.39 19.03 -20.27
C GLN A 294 -0.40 18.02 -19.68
N ALA A 295 0.48 17.45 -20.50
CA ALA A 295 1.57 16.63 -19.99
C ALA A 295 2.50 17.49 -19.11
N PRO A 296 3.05 16.94 -18.01
CA PRO A 296 3.94 17.69 -17.14
C PRO A 296 5.16 18.20 -17.92
N VAL A 297 5.57 19.43 -17.62
CA VAL A 297 6.74 20.04 -18.24
C VAL A 297 8.00 19.38 -17.70
N PRO A 298 8.95 18.96 -18.56
CA PRO A 298 10.22 18.41 -18.11
C PRO A 298 10.99 19.41 -17.23
N THR A 299 11.07 19.11 -15.95
CA THR A 299 11.91 19.78 -14.98
C THR A 299 13.34 19.30 -15.14
N THR A 300 14.24 20.22 -15.45
CA THR A 300 15.68 19.99 -15.27
C THR A 300 15.99 20.17 -13.79
N ARG A 301 15.93 19.10 -12.99
CA ARG A 301 16.50 19.11 -11.63
C ARG A 301 17.59 18.05 -11.45
N SER A 302 18.62 18.49 -10.74
CA SER A 302 19.84 17.78 -10.33
C SER A 302 19.55 16.55 -9.49
N ALA A 303 20.44 15.54 -9.60
CA ALA A 303 20.39 14.26 -8.90
C ALA A 303 19.80 14.35 -7.49
N GLU A 304 18.68 13.68 -7.28
CA GLU A 304 18.11 13.49 -5.94
C GLU A 304 19.06 12.65 -5.09
N THR A 305 19.10 12.99 -3.80
CA THR A 305 19.84 12.22 -2.82
C THR A 305 19.12 10.89 -2.62
N LEU A 306 19.84 9.76 -2.73
CA LEU A 306 19.32 8.42 -2.40
C LEU A 306 18.46 8.49 -1.13
N MET A 307 17.24 7.96 -1.19
CA MET A 307 16.37 7.78 -0.04
C MET A 307 17.17 7.10 1.09
N ARG A 308 17.51 7.87 2.13
CA ARG A 308 18.05 7.30 3.36
C ARG A 308 16.87 6.82 4.18
N GLY A 309 16.71 5.50 4.28
CA GLY A 309 15.76 4.89 5.19
C GLY A 309 15.92 5.50 6.58
N LYS A 310 14.85 6.07 7.13
CA LYS A 310 14.85 6.62 8.48
C LYS A 310 14.41 5.50 9.42
N ALA A 311 15.29 5.04 10.30
CA ALA A 311 14.91 4.15 11.39
C ALA A 311 13.93 4.90 12.31
N LEU A 312 12.69 4.43 12.38
CA LEU A 312 11.67 4.97 13.28
C LEU A 312 11.49 4.01 14.45
N LYS A 313 11.54 4.54 15.68
CA LYS A 313 11.05 3.81 16.85
C LYS A 313 9.53 3.80 16.78
N VAL A 314 8.98 2.81 16.11
CA VAL A 314 7.54 2.52 16.20
C VAL A 314 7.30 1.94 17.59
N PRO A 315 6.30 2.40 18.36
CA PRO A 315 5.88 1.65 19.54
C PRO A 315 5.62 0.22 19.08
N ALA A 316 6.14 -0.76 19.83
CA ALA A 316 5.72 -2.14 19.67
C ALA A 316 4.26 -2.22 20.08
N ILE A 317 3.36 -1.77 19.21
CA ILE A 317 2.00 -2.28 19.20
C ILE A 317 2.21 -3.77 19.05
N TYR A 318 1.76 -4.51 20.05
CA TYR A 318 1.82 -5.96 20.05
C TYR A 318 1.22 -6.48 18.74
N ARG A 319 2.08 -6.82 17.79
CA ARG A 319 1.72 -7.47 16.53
C ARG A 319 1.95 -8.95 16.75
N ARG A 320 0.89 -9.70 17.07
CA ARG A 320 0.95 -11.16 16.98
C ARG A 320 1.23 -11.51 15.52
N GLY A 321 2.25 -12.31 15.27
CA GLY A 321 2.47 -12.89 13.93
C GLY A 321 3.89 -12.85 13.37
N HIS A 322 4.86 -12.21 14.02
CA HIS A 322 6.26 -12.24 13.58
C HIS A 322 7.23 -12.79 14.64
N GLU A 323 6.85 -13.88 15.29
CA GLU A 323 7.83 -14.85 15.78
C GLU A 323 7.85 -16.00 14.76
N GLY A 324 8.95 -16.09 14.02
CA GLY A 324 9.06 -16.89 12.79
C GLY A 324 8.61 -18.36 12.93
N MET A 325 7.93 -18.85 11.90
CA MET A 325 7.82 -20.28 11.66
C MET A 325 9.05 -20.77 10.91
N ILE A 326 9.90 -21.58 11.55
CA ILE A 326 10.36 -22.88 11.02
C ILE A 326 10.62 -23.80 12.23
N LYS A 327 9.88 -24.91 12.31
CA LYS A 327 10.33 -26.08 13.09
C LYS A 327 10.73 -27.16 12.09
N LEU A 328 12.02 -27.40 11.95
CA LEU A 328 12.51 -28.54 11.17
C LEU A 328 12.11 -29.86 11.86
N PRO A 329 11.82 -30.92 11.08
CA PRO A 329 11.50 -32.24 11.63
C PRO A 329 12.69 -32.80 12.42
N LYS A 330 12.36 -33.65 13.41
CA LYS A 330 13.32 -34.27 14.35
C LYS A 330 14.41 -35.07 13.67
#